data_AF-A0A8B6HB42-F1
#
_entry.id   AF-A0A8B6HB42-F1
#
_cell.length_a   1.000
_cell.length_b   1.000
_cell.length_c   1.000
_cell.angle_alpha   90.00
_cell.angle_beta   90.00
_cell.angle_gamma   90.00
#
_symmetry.space_group_name_H-M   'P 1'
#
loop_
_entity.id
_entity.type
_entity.pdbx_description
1 polymer ?
#
loop_
_entity_poly.entity_id
_entity_poly.type
_entity_poly.pdbx_seq_one_letter_code
_entity_poly.pdbx_strand_id
1 'polypeptide(L)'
;MSESSDEEFDGFSQNEVDAAAQRYNDRLAQIGIGELDVVDNENESENDFSDENEPLVVDEAGDRPAEADGWHENFNYYERGLPHIFLPRGNTGPTTVLDPDKEPVDFFSLLFTNAILQYIIQETDRYANKQIRDHPDENKSPWVTPTVEEMKAFLGLCFLMGINVKPDIKSYWSTDVMLETPYFSKVMKRDRYMQIMRYIHFSNSEQAPQPGDPNYSKLYKIESLMNMFTDSMVNQYIPKRQLSVDEVMVPWKGRLSFKQYMPAKPTKWGIKMWAIAGS
;
A
#
# COMPACT_ATOMS: atom_id res chain seq x y z
N MET A 1 -31.26 17.08 2.38
CA MET A 1 -29.93 17.64 2.07
C MET A 1 -29.16 17.65 3.37
N SER A 2 -28.24 16.72 3.57
CA SER A 2 -27.31 16.72 4.69
C SER A 2 -25.94 17.04 4.13
N GLU A 3 -25.41 18.21 4.48
CA GLU A 3 -24.07 18.65 4.12
C GLU A 3 -23.05 17.64 4.64
N SER A 4 -22.25 17.13 3.72
CA SER A 4 -21.02 16.38 4.00
C SER A 4 -20.02 17.41 4.49
N SER A 5 -19.72 17.44 5.78
CA SER A 5 -18.55 18.17 6.28
C SER A 5 -17.32 17.51 5.69
N ASP A 6 -16.66 18.19 4.76
CA ASP A 6 -15.33 17.85 4.30
C ASP A 6 -14.39 17.95 5.53
N GLU A 7 -14.11 16.83 6.17
CA GLU A 7 -13.02 16.75 7.16
C GLU A 7 -11.71 16.92 6.40
N GLU A 8 -11.24 18.16 6.36
CA GLU A 8 -9.91 18.53 5.90
C GLU A 8 -8.88 17.79 6.76
N PHE A 9 -7.96 17.08 6.12
CA PHE A 9 -6.92 16.32 6.82
C PHE A 9 -5.89 17.30 7.40
N ASP A 10 -5.99 17.54 8.70
CA ASP A 10 -5.21 18.55 9.45
C ASP A 10 -3.74 18.13 9.74
N GLY A 11 -3.26 17.09 9.04
CA GLY A 11 -1.95 16.48 9.28
C GLY A 11 -1.96 15.40 10.36
N PHE A 12 -0.80 14.77 10.58
CA PHE A 12 -0.61 13.84 11.69
C PHE A 12 -0.32 14.64 12.97
N SER A 13 -0.95 14.25 14.08
CA SER A 13 -0.59 14.81 15.38
C SER A 13 0.85 14.43 15.75
N GLN A 14 1.53 15.26 16.54
CA GLN A 14 2.89 14.96 17.02
C GLN A 14 2.96 13.58 17.70
N ASN A 15 1.93 13.22 18.47
CA ASN A 15 1.85 11.91 19.12
C ASN A 15 1.80 10.74 18.13
N GLU A 16 1.11 10.90 16.99
CA GLU A 16 1.07 9.87 15.94
C GLU A 16 2.42 9.73 15.23
N VAL A 17 3.11 10.87 14.99
CA VAL A 17 4.45 10.89 14.42
C VAL A 17 5.45 10.23 15.37
N ASP A 18 5.42 10.57 16.65
CA ASP A 18 6.32 10.03 17.67
C ASP A 18 6.09 8.53 17.87
N ALA A 19 4.83 8.08 17.92
CA ALA A 19 4.50 6.66 18.00
C ALA A 19 4.95 5.89 16.74
N ALA A 20 4.84 6.48 15.55
CA ALA A 20 5.33 5.89 14.31
C ALA A 20 6.87 5.80 14.29
N ALA A 21 7.56 6.85 14.74
CA ALA A 21 9.01 6.90 14.88
C ALA A 21 9.52 5.87 15.87
N GLN A 22 8.87 5.72 17.03
CA GLN A 22 9.23 4.71 18.01
C GLN A 22 9.04 3.28 17.47
N ARG A 23 7.90 2.99 16.82
CA ARG A 23 7.68 1.69 16.13
C ARG A 23 8.69 1.42 15.02
N TYR A 24 9.21 2.46 14.37
CA TYR A 24 10.27 2.33 13.37
C TYR A 24 11.62 2.01 14.02
N ASN A 25 11.98 2.73 15.08
CA ASN A 25 13.22 2.52 15.82
C ASN A 25 13.28 1.14 16.50
N ASP A 26 12.18 0.70 17.12
CA ASP A 26 12.06 -0.66 17.68
C ASP A 26 12.29 -1.74 16.61
N ARG A 27 11.81 -1.49 15.39
CA ARG A 27 12.01 -2.39 14.24
C ARG A 27 13.46 -2.37 13.76
N LEU A 28 14.11 -1.22 13.66
CA LEU A 28 15.54 -1.11 13.31
C LEU A 28 16.44 -1.84 14.33
N ALA A 29 16.13 -1.76 15.62
CA ALA A 29 16.87 -2.44 16.67
C ALA A 29 16.80 -3.97 16.53
N GLN A 30 15.65 -4.52 16.11
CA GLN A 30 15.48 -5.97 15.89
C GLN A 30 16.30 -6.52 14.71
N ILE A 31 16.61 -5.69 13.71
CA ILE A 31 17.42 -6.06 12.54
C ILE A 31 18.91 -5.70 12.71
N GLY A 32 19.36 -5.34 13.92
CA GLY A 32 20.76 -5.11 14.23
C GLY A 32 21.33 -3.77 13.73
N ILE A 33 20.45 -2.80 13.43
CA ILE A 33 20.82 -1.45 12.99
C ILE A 33 20.62 -0.50 14.18
N GLY A 34 21.68 -0.25 14.97
CA GLY A 34 21.60 0.48 16.25
C GLY A 34 21.33 1.98 16.11
N GLU A 35 20.43 2.54 16.92
CA GLU A 35 19.98 3.94 17.18
C GLU A 35 20.56 5.12 16.37
N LEU A 36 19.68 5.92 15.72
CA LEU A 36 20.00 7.09 14.86
C LEU A 36 20.80 8.17 15.60
N ASP A 37 22.08 8.34 15.24
CA ASP A 37 22.84 9.54 15.57
C ASP A 37 22.37 10.70 14.67
N VAL A 38 21.70 11.67 15.28
CA VAL A 38 21.45 12.98 14.68
C VAL A 38 22.79 13.72 14.70
N VAL A 39 23.41 13.90 13.53
CA VAL A 39 24.65 14.68 13.42
C VAL A 39 24.29 16.07 12.89
N ASP A 40 24.39 17.07 13.77
CA ASP A 40 24.34 18.49 13.39
C ASP A 40 25.59 18.83 12.58
N ASN A 41 25.41 19.11 11.28
CA ASN A 41 26.52 19.54 10.44
C ASN A 41 26.44 21.06 10.23
N GLU A 42 27.00 21.81 11.19
CA GLU A 42 27.26 23.24 11.07
C GLU A 42 28.49 23.47 10.19
N ASN A 43 28.32 23.45 8.86
CA ASN A 43 29.06 24.27 7.89
C ASN A 43 28.89 23.68 6.49
N GLU A 44 28.25 24.42 5.61
CA GLU A 44 28.88 24.87 4.36
C GLU A 44 28.03 25.99 3.75
N SER A 45 28.71 27.08 3.40
CA SER A 45 28.17 28.37 3.00
C SER A 45 27.62 28.37 1.58
N GLU A 46 26.64 29.24 1.39
CA GLU A 46 25.93 29.60 0.16
C GLU A 46 26.84 29.82 -1.07
N ASN A 47 26.33 29.45 -2.24
CA ASN A 47 26.59 30.19 -3.47
C ASN A 47 25.31 30.31 -4.30
N ASP A 48 24.90 31.57 -4.37
CA ASP A 48 23.87 32.21 -5.19
C ASP A 48 24.16 32.08 -6.69
N PHE A 49 23.12 31.89 -7.49
CA PHE A 49 23.11 32.25 -8.91
C PHE A 49 21.68 32.66 -9.30
N SER A 50 21.42 33.94 -9.11
CA SER A 50 20.50 34.74 -9.92
C SER A 50 21.03 34.88 -11.36
N ASP A 51 20.14 34.87 -12.36
CA ASP A 51 19.86 36.07 -13.17
C ASP A 51 18.67 35.86 -14.14
N GLU A 52 18.10 37.00 -14.52
CA GLU A 52 16.80 37.32 -15.09
C GLU A 52 16.70 37.11 -16.62
N ASN A 53 15.46 36.97 -17.13
CA ASN A 53 14.88 37.88 -18.16
C ASN A 53 13.44 37.49 -18.57
N GLU A 54 12.61 38.51 -18.53
CA GLU A 54 11.15 38.68 -18.68
C GLU A 54 10.61 38.52 -20.14
N PRO A 55 9.29 38.64 -20.50
CA PRO A 55 8.37 39.68 -20.00
C PRO A 55 6.86 39.40 -19.80
N LEU A 56 6.33 40.39 -19.09
CA LEU A 56 4.98 40.75 -18.65
C LEU A 56 3.87 40.76 -19.72
N VAL A 57 2.66 40.38 -19.30
CA VAL A 57 1.40 40.85 -19.92
C VAL A 57 0.48 41.36 -18.81
N VAL A 58 0.14 42.64 -18.88
CA VAL A 58 -0.88 43.30 -18.05
C VAL A 58 -1.95 43.86 -19.00
N ASP A 59 -3.22 43.67 -18.66
CA ASP A 59 -4.35 44.59 -18.88
C ASP A 59 -5.57 43.95 -18.19
N GLU A 60 -5.93 44.38 -16.97
CA GLU A 60 -6.86 45.48 -16.63
C GLU A 60 -8.35 45.21 -16.94
N ALA A 61 -9.11 44.77 -15.91
CA ALA A 61 -10.38 45.41 -15.47
C ALA A 61 -11.07 44.60 -14.35
N GLY A 62 -11.25 45.21 -13.17
CA GLY A 62 -12.34 44.84 -12.25
C GLY A 62 -11.98 44.65 -10.77
N ASP A 63 -11.76 45.76 -10.06
CA ASP A 63 -11.64 45.94 -8.60
C ASP A 63 -12.34 44.90 -7.70
N ARG A 64 -11.53 44.19 -6.90
CA ARG A 64 -11.75 43.98 -5.46
C ARG A 64 -10.39 44.13 -4.78
N PRO A 65 -10.29 44.79 -3.61
CA PRO A 65 -9.01 44.87 -2.91
C PRO A 65 -8.59 43.45 -2.54
N ALA A 66 -7.52 42.97 -3.16
CA ALA A 66 -6.75 41.89 -2.58
C ALA A 66 -6.17 42.46 -1.29
N GLU A 67 -6.81 42.19 -0.16
CA GLU A 67 -6.06 42.10 1.08
C GLU A 67 -4.96 41.07 0.79
N ALA A 68 -3.75 41.60 0.69
CA ALA A 68 -2.52 40.85 0.63
C ALA A 68 -2.38 40.15 1.98
N ASP A 69 -3.14 39.08 2.18
CA ASP A 69 -2.94 38.15 3.28
C ASP A 69 -1.70 37.32 2.96
N GLY A 70 -0.56 37.96 3.23
CA GLY A 70 0.62 37.39 3.84
C GLY A 70 0.93 35.93 3.51
N TRP A 71 1.29 35.64 2.27
CA TRP A 71 2.10 34.43 1.96
C TRP A 71 3.55 34.52 2.49
N HIS A 72 3.85 35.51 3.33
CA HIS A 72 5.16 35.71 3.93
C HIS A 72 5.08 36.18 5.38
N GLU A 73 4.20 35.61 6.21
CA GLU A 73 4.32 35.79 7.66
C GLU A 73 4.10 34.46 8.38
N ASN A 74 5.22 33.90 8.85
CA ASN A 74 5.34 32.82 9.84
C ASN A 74 5.29 31.34 9.40
N PHE A 75 5.85 31.00 8.23
CA PHE A 75 6.58 29.74 8.15
C PHE A 75 8.03 30.00 8.55
N ASN A 76 8.29 30.05 9.86
CA ASN A 76 9.64 29.99 10.43
C ASN A 76 10.25 28.61 10.09
N TYR A 77 10.77 28.50 8.87
CA TYR A 77 11.50 27.34 8.37
C TYR A 77 12.79 27.08 9.18
N TYR A 78 13.17 28.03 10.05
CA TYR A 78 14.40 28.01 10.84
C TYR A 78 14.20 27.60 12.32
N GLU A 79 12.96 27.51 12.83
CA GLU A 79 12.70 27.14 14.25
C GLU A 79 12.29 25.67 14.43
N ARG A 80 11.87 24.98 13.36
CA ARG A 80 11.82 23.52 13.34
C ARG A 80 13.17 23.06 12.84
N GLY A 81 13.93 22.34 13.67
CA GLY A 81 15.25 21.82 13.33
C GLY A 81 15.28 21.25 11.92
N LEU A 82 16.46 21.37 11.28
CA LEU A 82 16.74 20.94 9.90
C LEU A 82 15.90 19.72 9.49
N PRO A 83 15.32 19.71 8.27
CA PRO A 83 14.46 18.61 7.84
C PRO A 83 15.18 17.31 8.13
N HIS A 84 14.56 16.41 8.91
CA HIS A 84 15.16 15.14 9.32
C HIS A 84 15.81 14.48 8.10
N ILE A 85 17.12 14.63 7.98
CA ILE A 85 17.85 14.10 6.83
C ILE A 85 17.86 12.61 7.06
N PHE A 86 17.13 11.87 6.23
CA PHE A 86 17.28 10.43 6.20
C PHE A 86 18.71 10.11 5.74
N LEU A 87 19.56 9.77 6.70
CA LEU A 87 20.91 9.28 6.46
C LEU A 87 20.82 7.75 6.46
N PRO A 88 20.82 7.09 5.29
CA PRO A 88 20.83 5.63 5.25
C PRO A 88 22.07 5.12 5.96
N ARG A 89 21.84 4.17 6.86
CA ARG A 89 22.91 3.51 7.62
C ARG A 89 23.51 2.41 6.76
N GLY A 90 24.68 2.69 6.21
CA GLY A 90 25.42 1.72 5.39
C GLY A 90 25.03 1.75 3.92
N ASN A 91 25.33 0.65 3.23
CA ASN A 91 25.14 0.56 1.78
C ASN A 91 23.65 0.54 1.42
N THR A 92 23.24 1.48 0.57
CA THR A 92 21.87 1.55 0.03
C THR A 92 21.67 0.48 -1.04
N GLY A 93 20.44 0.01 -1.21
CA GLY A 93 20.05 -0.96 -2.23
C GLY A 93 19.45 -2.24 -1.64
N PRO A 94 19.37 -3.33 -2.44
CA PRO A 94 18.89 -4.62 -1.97
C PRO A 94 19.76 -5.13 -0.82
N THR A 95 19.12 -5.54 0.27
CA THR A 95 19.80 -6.16 1.42
C THR A 95 20.12 -7.63 1.15
N THR A 96 19.22 -8.31 0.43
CA THR A 96 19.40 -9.67 -0.06
C THR A 96 19.79 -9.62 -1.54
N VAL A 97 21.00 -10.07 -1.84
CA VAL A 97 21.45 -10.25 -3.23
C VAL A 97 21.26 -11.71 -3.60
N LEU A 98 20.40 -11.95 -4.58
CA LEU A 98 20.19 -13.26 -5.17
C LEU A 98 21.18 -13.52 -6.30
N ASP A 99 21.53 -14.79 -6.51
CA ASP A 99 22.41 -15.21 -7.60
C ASP A 99 21.81 -14.86 -8.99
N PRO A 100 22.64 -14.62 -10.02
CA PRO A 100 22.16 -14.26 -11.36
C PRO A 100 21.29 -15.32 -12.05
N ASP A 101 21.33 -16.57 -11.60
CA ASP A 101 20.55 -17.69 -12.14
C ASP A 101 19.15 -17.81 -11.52
N LYS A 102 18.79 -16.93 -10.57
CA LYS A 102 17.45 -16.92 -9.97
C LYS A 102 16.37 -16.43 -10.92
N GLU A 103 15.18 -17.00 -10.76
CA GLU A 103 14.01 -16.67 -11.56
C GLU A 103 13.18 -15.55 -10.88
N PRO A 104 12.31 -14.83 -11.63
CA PRO A 104 11.45 -13.79 -11.05
C PRO A 104 10.63 -14.22 -9.83
N VAL A 105 10.28 -15.51 -9.73
CA VAL A 105 9.55 -16.07 -8.58
C VAL A 105 10.39 -16.09 -7.29
N ASP A 106 11.71 -16.19 -7.40
CA ASP A 106 12.62 -16.16 -6.25
C ASP A 106 12.64 -14.75 -5.64
N PHE A 107 12.69 -13.71 -6.48
CA PHE A 107 12.57 -12.31 -6.05
C PHE A 107 11.21 -12.02 -5.45
N PHE A 108 10.12 -12.52 -6.06
CA PHE A 108 8.78 -12.41 -5.48
C PHE A 108 8.71 -13.04 -4.09
N SER A 109 9.37 -14.18 -3.89
CA SER A 109 9.36 -14.91 -2.61
C SER A 109 10.11 -14.19 -1.48
N LEU A 110 10.94 -13.17 -1.80
CA LEU A 110 11.52 -12.28 -0.80
C LEU A 110 10.48 -11.32 -0.18
N LEU A 111 9.49 -10.91 -0.97
CA LEU A 111 8.44 -9.98 -0.54
C LEU A 111 7.20 -10.72 -0.06
N PHE A 112 6.81 -11.76 -0.77
CA PHE A 112 5.66 -12.62 -0.47
C PHE A 112 6.17 -13.96 0.06
N THR A 113 6.66 -13.91 1.29
CA THR A 113 7.32 -15.05 1.94
C THR A 113 6.35 -16.22 2.14
N ASN A 114 6.90 -17.42 2.36
CA ASN A 114 6.09 -18.58 2.72
C ASN A 114 5.26 -18.34 3.99
N ALA A 115 5.73 -17.51 4.93
CA ALA A 115 4.97 -17.13 6.12
C ALA A 115 3.70 -16.34 5.76
N ILE A 116 3.81 -15.36 4.83
CA ILE A 116 2.66 -14.61 4.32
C ILE A 116 1.69 -15.55 3.61
N LEU A 117 2.18 -16.43 2.74
CA LEU A 117 1.33 -17.38 2.01
C LEU A 117 0.58 -18.32 2.96
N GLN A 118 1.28 -18.86 3.96
CA GLN A 118 0.67 -19.71 4.99
C GLN A 118 -0.38 -18.94 5.81
N TYR A 119 -0.10 -17.69 6.16
CA TYR A 119 -1.07 -16.83 6.85
C TYR A 119 -2.37 -16.65 6.03
N ILE A 120 -2.24 -16.32 4.74
CA ILE A 120 -3.40 -16.18 3.84
C ILE A 120 -4.17 -17.49 3.74
N ILE A 121 -3.49 -18.63 3.62
CA ILE A 121 -4.12 -19.95 3.56
C ILE A 121 -4.90 -20.23 4.85
N GLN A 122 -4.30 -19.98 6.02
CA GLN A 122 -4.93 -20.21 7.32
C GLN A 122 -6.20 -19.37 7.49
N GLU A 123 -6.14 -18.07 7.17
CA GLU A 123 -7.32 -17.20 7.33
C GLU A 123 -8.39 -17.48 6.28
N THR A 124 -8.00 -17.86 5.05
CA THR A 124 -8.91 -18.34 4.01
C THR A 124 -9.61 -19.63 4.43
N ASP A 125 -8.88 -20.59 4.99
CA ASP A 125 -9.44 -21.86 5.47
C ASP A 125 -10.40 -21.66 6.65
N ARG A 126 -10.00 -20.82 7.61
CA ARG A 126 -10.85 -20.43 8.74
C ARG A 126 -12.17 -19.83 8.26
N TYR A 127 -12.09 -18.90 7.30
CA TYR A 127 -13.27 -18.25 6.74
C TYR A 127 -14.16 -19.22 5.95
N ALA A 128 -13.57 -20.09 5.13
CA ALA A 128 -14.32 -21.11 4.39
C ALA A 128 -15.08 -22.05 5.33
N ASN A 129 -14.42 -22.58 6.36
CA ASN A 129 -15.05 -23.47 7.34
C ASN A 129 -16.18 -22.78 8.11
N LYS A 130 -16.00 -21.50 8.47
CA LYS A 130 -17.06 -20.68 9.06
C LYS A 130 -18.26 -20.55 8.12
N GLN A 131 -18.04 -20.18 6.86
CA GLN A 131 -19.14 -20.02 5.90
C GLN A 131 -19.88 -21.33 5.63
N ILE A 132 -19.17 -22.47 5.59
CA ILE A 132 -19.78 -23.80 5.41
C ILE A 132 -20.63 -24.18 6.61
N ARG A 133 -20.17 -23.87 7.83
CA ARG A 133 -20.92 -24.10 9.06
C ARG A 133 -22.16 -23.23 9.14
N ASP A 134 -22.03 -21.93 8.83
CA ASP A 134 -23.10 -20.95 9.00
C ASP A 134 -24.13 -21.03 7.85
N HIS A 135 -23.72 -21.48 6.65
CA HIS A 135 -24.53 -21.57 5.43
C HIS A 135 -24.31 -22.89 4.67
N PRO A 136 -24.73 -24.04 5.23
CA PRO A 136 -24.42 -25.36 4.65
C PRO A 136 -25.00 -25.56 3.25
N ASP A 137 -26.17 -24.99 2.97
CA ASP A 137 -26.87 -25.14 1.68
C ASP A 137 -26.22 -24.36 0.53
N GLU A 138 -25.37 -23.38 0.84
CA GLU A 138 -24.70 -22.56 -0.18
C GLU A 138 -23.41 -23.17 -0.71
N ASN A 139 -22.94 -24.27 -0.11
CA ASN A 139 -21.72 -24.92 -0.52
C ASN A 139 -22.00 -26.00 -1.58
N LYS A 140 -21.73 -25.67 -2.84
CA LYS A 140 -21.98 -26.57 -3.98
C LYS A 140 -20.91 -27.65 -4.16
N SER A 141 -19.74 -27.51 -3.53
CA SER A 141 -18.62 -28.45 -3.65
C SER A 141 -17.80 -28.52 -2.37
N PRO A 142 -17.26 -29.69 -1.97
CA PRO A 142 -16.40 -29.80 -0.79
C PRO A 142 -15.25 -28.79 -0.81
N TRP A 143 -15.02 -28.13 0.33
CA TRP A 143 -13.86 -27.26 0.49
C TRP A 143 -12.63 -28.10 0.81
N VAL A 144 -11.52 -27.72 0.19
CA VAL A 144 -10.20 -28.29 0.46
C VAL A 144 -9.25 -27.11 0.68
N THR A 145 -8.55 -27.11 1.81
CA THR A 145 -7.55 -26.10 2.13
C THR A 145 -6.50 -26.00 1.02
N PRO A 146 -6.22 -24.80 0.47
CA PRO A 146 -5.20 -24.64 -0.56
C PRO A 146 -3.80 -24.96 -0.04
N THR A 147 -2.97 -25.59 -0.87
CA THR A 147 -1.53 -25.69 -0.58
C THR A 147 -0.82 -24.36 -0.88
N VAL A 148 0.45 -24.23 -0.48
CA VAL A 148 1.28 -23.07 -0.84
C VAL A 148 1.43 -22.95 -2.35
N GLU A 149 1.60 -24.07 -3.05
CA GLU A 149 1.71 -24.14 -4.51
C GLU A 149 0.39 -23.72 -5.17
N GLU A 150 -0.76 -24.18 -4.66
CA GLU A 150 -2.07 -23.72 -5.16
C GLU A 150 -2.27 -22.22 -4.92
N MET A 151 -1.86 -21.69 -3.77
CA MET A 151 -1.97 -20.25 -3.48
C MET A 151 -1.03 -19.43 -4.39
N LYS A 152 0.19 -19.90 -4.63
CA LYS A 152 1.10 -19.28 -5.63
C LYS A 152 0.51 -19.32 -7.02
N ALA A 153 -0.07 -20.45 -7.43
CA ALA A 153 -0.75 -20.58 -8.72
C ALA A 153 -1.94 -19.62 -8.82
N PHE A 154 -2.76 -19.50 -7.77
CA PHE A 154 -3.87 -18.55 -7.70
C PHE A 154 -3.40 -17.09 -7.88
N LEU A 155 -2.37 -16.67 -7.13
CA LEU A 155 -1.79 -15.32 -7.26
C LEU A 155 -1.15 -15.10 -8.64
N GLY A 156 -0.46 -16.10 -9.19
CA GLY A 156 0.11 -16.06 -10.53
C GLY A 156 -0.96 -15.86 -11.61
N LEU A 157 -2.11 -16.52 -11.47
CA LEU A 157 -3.26 -16.28 -12.35
C LEU A 157 -3.81 -14.86 -12.17
N CYS A 158 -3.91 -14.32 -10.94
CA CYS A 158 -4.31 -12.92 -10.72
C CYS A 158 -3.37 -11.93 -11.42
N PHE A 159 -2.05 -12.13 -11.37
CA PHE A 159 -1.09 -11.30 -12.10
C PHE A 159 -1.28 -11.43 -13.62
N LEU A 160 -1.48 -12.64 -14.12
CA LEU A 160 -1.71 -12.87 -15.54
C LEU A 160 -3.00 -12.21 -16.03
N MET A 161 -4.07 -12.17 -15.22
CA MET A 161 -5.30 -11.43 -15.54
C MET A 161 -5.08 -9.91 -15.62
N GLY A 162 -4.11 -9.38 -14.87
CA GLY A 162 -3.71 -7.96 -14.98
C GLY A 162 -3.03 -7.63 -16.31
N ILE A 163 -2.34 -8.61 -16.91
CA ILE A 163 -1.66 -8.47 -18.20
C ILE A 163 -2.62 -8.77 -19.36
N ASN A 164 -3.38 -9.85 -19.25
CA ASN A 164 -4.30 -10.34 -20.27
C ASN A 164 -5.74 -10.08 -19.82
N VAL A 165 -6.22 -8.86 -19.96
CA VAL A 165 -7.56 -8.50 -19.47
C VAL A 165 -8.65 -9.06 -20.39
N LYS A 166 -9.55 -9.87 -19.82
CA LYS A 166 -10.76 -10.40 -20.52
C LYS A 166 -12.05 -9.74 -20.03
N PRO A 167 -13.14 -9.80 -20.83
CA PRO A 167 -14.42 -9.18 -20.49
C PRO A 167 -15.02 -9.66 -19.17
N ASP A 168 -14.82 -10.93 -18.83
CA ASP A 168 -15.31 -11.53 -17.59
C ASP A 168 -14.38 -12.64 -17.09
N ILE A 169 -14.55 -13.01 -15.83
CA ILE A 169 -13.68 -13.97 -15.15
C ILE A 169 -13.79 -15.41 -15.68
N LYS A 170 -14.94 -15.79 -16.26
CA LYS A 170 -15.13 -17.15 -16.82
C LYS A 170 -14.47 -17.26 -18.18
N SER A 171 -14.37 -16.16 -18.92
CA SER A 171 -13.70 -16.12 -20.23
C SER A 171 -12.23 -16.55 -20.20
N TYR A 172 -11.55 -16.45 -19.05
CA TYR A 172 -10.18 -16.97 -18.88
C TYR A 172 -10.08 -18.49 -19.05
N TRP A 173 -11.17 -19.23 -18.79
CA TRP A 173 -11.28 -20.67 -18.99
C TRP A 173 -12.18 -21.03 -20.18
N SER A 174 -12.43 -20.09 -21.10
CA SER A 174 -13.19 -20.36 -22.31
C SER A 174 -12.41 -21.29 -23.24
N THR A 175 -13.14 -22.20 -23.91
CA THR A 175 -12.63 -23.04 -25.01
C THR A 175 -13.04 -22.49 -26.39
N ASP A 176 -13.68 -21.32 -26.44
CA ASP A 176 -13.95 -20.61 -27.69
C ASP A 176 -12.62 -20.16 -28.30
N VAL A 177 -12.37 -20.51 -29.56
CA VAL A 177 -11.12 -20.21 -30.29
C VAL A 177 -10.76 -18.71 -30.25
N MET A 178 -11.74 -17.82 -30.19
CA MET A 178 -11.51 -16.37 -30.12
C MET A 178 -11.10 -15.88 -28.73
N LEU A 179 -11.41 -16.65 -27.68
CA LEU A 179 -11.18 -16.26 -26.29
C LEU A 179 -10.20 -17.20 -25.58
N GLU A 180 -9.83 -18.33 -26.18
CA GLU A 180 -9.07 -19.38 -25.54
C GLU A 180 -7.72 -18.86 -25.04
N THR A 181 -7.44 -19.10 -23.77
CA THR A 181 -6.13 -18.88 -23.15
C THR A 181 -5.73 -20.14 -22.42
N PRO A 182 -5.12 -21.13 -23.13
CA PRO A 182 -4.93 -22.49 -22.60
C PRO A 182 -4.12 -22.55 -21.30
N TYR A 183 -3.34 -21.51 -21.01
CA TYR A 183 -2.52 -21.46 -19.80
C TYR A 183 -3.36 -21.48 -18.50
N PHE A 184 -4.50 -20.78 -18.46
CA PHE A 184 -5.34 -20.71 -17.26
C PHE A 184 -5.88 -22.08 -16.84
N SER A 185 -6.42 -22.85 -17.80
CA SER A 185 -6.96 -24.18 -17.56
C SER A 185 -5.88 -25.23 -17.25
N LYS A 186 -4.66 -25.04 -17.77
CA LYS A 186 -3.49 -25.87 -17.44
C LYS A 186 -2.99 -25.67 -16.01
N VAL A 187 -3.06 -24.45 -15.49
CA VAL A 187 -2.56 -24.11 -14.14
C VAL A 187 -3.56 -24.48 -13.06
N MET A 188 -4.83 -24.09 -13.21
CA MET A 188 -5.86 -24.35 -12.20
C MET A 188 -7.23 -24.49 -12.86
N LYS A 189 -8.06 -25.42 -12.38
CA LYS A 189 -9.45 -25.53 -12.87
C LYS A 189 -10.25 -24.28 -12.49
N ARG A 190 -11.12 -23.81 -13.39
CA ARG A 190 -12.01 -22.66 -13.17
C ARG A 190 -12.72 -22.73 -11.83
N ASP A 191 -13.35 -23.85 -11.53
CA ASP A 191 -14.19 -23.98 -10.33
C ASP A 191 -13.33 -23.95 -9.06
N ARG A 192 -12.09 -24.44 -9.10
CA ARG A 192 -11.12 -24.32 -7.99
C ARG A 192 -10.69 -22.88 -7.78
N TYR A 193 -10.34 -22.16 -8.85
CA TYR A 193 -10.01 -20.74 -8.78
C TYR A 193 -11.17 -19.92 -8.19
N MET A 194 -12.39 -20.15 -8.68
CA MET A 194 -13.60 -19.47 -8.20
C MET A 194 -13.92 -19.82 -6.74
N GLN A 195 -13.64 -21.06 -6.31
CA GLN A 195 -13.80 -21.48 -4.93
C GLN A 195 -12.81 -20.76 -4.00
N ILE A 196 -11.53 -20.67 -4.38
CA ILE A 196 -10.53 -19.91 -3.63
C ILE A 196 -10.91 -18.42 -3.59
N MET A 197 -11.26 -17.83 -4.74
CA MET A 197 -11.68 -16.44 -4.86
C MET A 197 -12.91 -16.12 -3.98
N ARG A 198 -13.85 -17.06 -3.82
CA ARG A 198 -15.02 -16.90 -2.94
C ARG A 198 -14.64 -16.76 -1.47
N TYR A 199 -13.61 -17.49 -1.02
CA TYR A 199 -13.28 -17.61 0.40
C TYR A 199 -11.98 -16.89 0.81
N ILE A 200 -11.23 -16.32 -0.13
CA ILE A 200 -9.96 -15.62 0.14
C ILE A 200 -10.16 -14.60 1.28
N HIS A 201 -9.32 -14.72 2.31
CA HIS A 201 -9.45 -13.93 3.52
C HIS A 201 -8.10 -13.66 4.17
N PHE A 202 -7.99 -12.56 4.92
CA PHE A 202 -6.70 -12.04 5.42
C PHE A 202 -6.72 -11.64 6.90
N SER A 203 -7.73 -12.09 7.65
CA SER A 203 -7.89 -11.78 9.08
C SER A 203 -8.83 -12.76 9.75
N ASN A 204 -8.74 -12.96 11.07
CA ASN A 204 -9.73 -13.75 11.76
C ASN A 204 -11.03 -12.97 11.99
N SER A 205 -12.02 -13.18 11.12
CA SER A 205 -13.34 -12.54 11.23
C SER A 205 -14.07 -12.78 12.57
N GLU A 206 -13.76 -13.84 13.33
CA GLU A 206 -14.38 -14.12 14.62
C GLU A 206 -13.75 -13.34 15.77
N GLN A 207 -12.58 -12.73 15.56
CA GLN A 207 -11.84 -11.92 16.53
C GLN A 207 -11.85 -10.43 16.17
N ALA A 208 -12.65 -10.02 15.17
CA ALA A 208 -12.75 -8.65 14.75
C ALA A 208 -13.29 -7.75 15.89
N PRO A 209 -12.50 -6.77 16.36
CA PRO A 209 -12.96 -5.83 17.38
C PRO A 209 -14.17 -5.04 16.87
N GLN A 210 -15.08 -4.72 17.79
CA GLN A 210 -16.29 -3.95 17.46
C GLN A 210 -16.00 -2.44 17.50
N PRO A 211 -16.77 -1.61 16.78
CA PRO A 211 -16.69 -0.16 16.92
C PRO A 211 -16.82 0.25 18.40
N GLY A 212 -15.85 1.01 18.90
CA GLY A 212 -15.76 1.42 20.31
C GLY A 212 -14.77 0.58 21.15
N ASP A 213 -14.25 -0.53 20.64
CA ASP A 213 -13.11 -1.23 21.24
C ASP A 213 -11.82 -0.42 21.05
N PRO A 214 -10.93 -0.29 22.05
CA PRO A 214 -9.62 0.37 21.89
C PRO A 214 -8.77 -0.21 20.76
N ASN A 215 -8.98 -1.48 20.39
CA ASN A 215 -8.26 -2.17 19.32
C ASN A 215 -9.02 -2.13 17.98
N TYR A 216 -10.10 -1.37 17.88
CA TYR A 216 -10.87 -1.25 16.65
C TYR A 216 -10.04 -0.59 15.54
N SER A 217 -9.91 -1.31 14.42
CA SER A 217 -9.24 -0.83 13.22
C SER A 217 -10.19 -0.97 12.03
N LYS A 218 -10.41 0.14 11.29
CA LYS A 218 -11.14 0.10 10.01
C LYS A 218 -10.43 -0.79 8.98
N LEU A 219 -9.12 -1.02 9.15
CA LEU A 219 -8.27 -1.84 8.29
C LEU A 219 -8.10 -3.27 8.78
N TYR A 220 -8.72 -3.67 9.90
CA TYR A 220 -8.55 -4.99 10.55
C TYR A 220 -8.49 -6.16 9.57
N LYS A 221 -9.35 -6.14 8.53
CA LYS A 221 -9.45 -7.20 7.53
C LYS A 221 -8.21 -7.41 6.67
N ILE A 222 -7.30 -6.44 6.59
CA ILE A 222 -6.08 -6.47 5.77
C ILE A 222 -4.84 -6.06 6.54
N GLU A 223 -4.99 -5.49 7.74
CA GLU A 223 -3.91 -4.89 8.52
C GLU A 223 -2.77 -5.86 8.81
N SER A 224 -3.08 -7.08 9.25
CA SER A 224 -2.05 -8.09 9.51
C SER A 224 -1.25 -8.44 8.25
N LEU A 225 -1.92 -8.64 7.11
CA LEU A 225 -1.25 -8.90 5.84
C LEU A 225 -0.38 -7.72 5.40
N MET A 226 -0.90 -6.49 5.53
CA MET A 226 -0.18 -5.26 5.19
C MET A 226 1.08 -5.09 6.05
N ASN A 227 1.00 -5.38 7.34
CA ASN A 227 2.16 -5.32 8.24
C ASN A 227 3.22 -6.34 7.84
N MET A 228 2.84 -7.62 7.62
CA MET A 228 3.79 -8.65 7.19
C MET A 228 4.47 -8.33 5.86
N PHE A 229 3.72 -7.78 4.91
CA PHE A 229 4.25 -7.37 3.62
C PHE A 229 5.17 -6.15 3.74
N THR A 230 4.80 -5.17 4.56
CA THR A 230 5.63 -3.99 4.86
C THR A 230 6.95 -4.38 5.52
N ASP A 231 6.90 -5.27 6.50
CA ASP A 231 8.10 -5.78 7.17
C ASP A 231 8.99 -6.53 6.16
N SER A 232 8.39 -7.29 5.24
CA SER A 232 9.15 -7.93 4.15
C SER A 232 9.83 -6.88 3.26
N MET A 233 9.12 -5.83 2.81
CA MET A 233 9.70 -4.75 1.99
C MET A 233 10.86 -4.03 2.66
N VAL A 234 10.69 -3.61 3.93
CA VAL A 234 11.72 -2.89 4.70
C VAL A 234 12.96 -3.77 4.90
N ASN A 235 12.77 -5.08 5.06
CA ASN A 235 13.88 -6.01 5.21
C ASN A 235 14.62 -6.29 3.90
N GLN A 236 14.02 -6.03 2.72
CA GLN A 236 14.64 -6.34 1.43
C GLN A 236 15.35 -5.16 0.76
N TYR A 237 15.16 -3.92 1.23
CA TYR A 237 15.72 -2.74 0.57
C TYR A 237 16.03 -1.60 1.53
N ILE A 238 17.28 -1.11 1.49
CA ILE A 238 17.70 0.12 2.18
C ILE A 238 17.59 1.28 1.19
N PRO A 239 16.69 2.26 1.41
CA PRO A 239 16.53 3.38 0.50
C PRO A 239 17.75 4.31 0.47
N LYS A 240 17.87 5.06 -0.63
CA LYS A 240 18.82 6.17 -0.75
C LYS A 240 18.31 7.40 0.03
N ARG A 241 19.14 8.44 0.07
CA ARG A 241 18.84 9.70 0.78
C ARG A 241 17.61 10.42 0.22
N GLN A 242 17.40 10.38 -1.10
CA GLN A 242 16.30 11.04 -1.78
C GLN A 242 15.06 10.16 -1.75
N LEU A 243 14.09 10.57 -0.93
CA LEU A 243 12.80 9.93 -0.78
C LEU A 243 11.70 10.92 -1.11
N SER A 244 10.64 10.43 -1.76
CA SER A 244 9.43 11.18 -2.05
C SER A 244 8.25 10.52 -1.37
N VAL A 245 7.41 11.32 -0.72
CA VAL A 245 6.15 10.90 -0.12
C VAL A 245 5.02 11.52 -0.92
N ASP A 246 4.07 10.70 -1.36
CA ASP A 246 2.91 11.15 -2.14
C ASP A 246 1.70 10.24 -1.87
N GLU A 247 0.53 10.71 -2.26
CA GLU A 247 -0.70 9.94 -2.26
C GLU A 247 -0.89 9.08 -3.52
N VAL A 248 -1.19 7.80 -3.26
CA VAL A 248 -1.66 6.84 -4.26
C VAL A 248 -3.16 6.60 -4.08
N MET A 249 -3.89 6.52 -5.19
CA MET A 249 -5.32 6.19 -5.20
C MET A 249 -5.57 4.80 -5.76
N VAL A 250 -6.19 3.93 -4.97
CA VAL A 250 -6.72 2.65 -5.43
C VAL A 250 -8.20 2.82 -5.82
N PRO A 251 -8.58 2.61 -7.09
CA PRO A 251 -9.97 2.75 -7.52
C PRO A 251 -10.91 1.81 -6.75
N TRP A 252 -11.96 2.38 -6.15
CA TRP A 252 -12.98 1.59 -5.46
C TRP A 252 -14.35 2.23 -5.57
N LYS A 253 -15.31 1.49 -6.15
CA LYS A 253 -16.70 1.96 -6.31
C LYS A 253 -17.66 1.37 -5.27
N GLY A 254 -17.21 0.44 -4.44
CA GLY A 254 -18.05 -0.21 -3.43
C GLY A 254 -18.37 0.67 -2.22
N ARG A 255 -19.12 0.07 -1.28
CA ARG A 255 -19.41 0.66 0.03
C ARG A 255 -18.21 0.39 0.95
N LEU A 256 -17.53 1.45 1.35
CA LEU A 256 -16.38 1.40 2.25
C LEU A 256 -16.33 2.71 3.03
N SER A 257 -16.17 2.62 4.35
CA SER A 257 -16.28 3.77 5.26
C SER A 257 -15.12 4.76 5.18
N PHE A 258 -13.96 4.32 4.66
CA PHE A 258 -12.75 5.15 4.51
C PHE A 258 -12.39 5.41 3.04
N LYS A 259 -13.36 5.27 2.13
CA LYS A 259 -13.22 5.71 0.74
C LYS A 259 -13.23 7.24 0.70
N GLN A 260 -12.32 7.84 -0.05
CA GLN A 260 -12.20 9.29 -0.19
C GLN A 260 -12.51 9.75 -1.62
N TYR A 261 -12.95 11.01 -1.73
CA TYR A 261 -13.10 11.72 -2.98
C TYR A 261 -11.93 12.69 -3.17
N MET A 262 -11.21 12.57 -4.29
CA MET A 262 -10.10 13.45 -4.64
C MET A 262 -10.33 14.04 -6.04
N PRO A 263 -10.85 15.26 -6.17
CA PRO A 263 -11.31 15.82 -7.45
C PRO A 263 -10.19 15.99 -8.48
N ALA A 264 -8.96 16.23 -8.00
CA ALA A 264 -7.79 16.47 -8.83
C ALA A 264 -7.11 15.20 -9.38
N LYS A 265 -7.43 14.00 -8.85
CA LYS A 265 -6.85 12.73 -9.35
C LYS A 265 -7.74 12.11 -10.44
N PRO A 266 -7.18 11.39 -11.44
CA PRO A 266 -7.97 10.71 -12.48
C PRO A 266 -9.02 9.76 -11.91
N THR A 267 -8.64 9.04 -10.85
CA THR A 267 -9.56 8.23 -10.05
C THR A 267 -10.09 9.08 -8.90
N LYS A 268 -11.27 9.66 -9.10
CA LYS A 268 -11.85 10.57 -8.10
C LYS A 268 -12.33 9.88 -6.84
N TRP A 269 -12.84 8.65 -6.92
CA TRP A 269 -13.34 7.89 -5.77
C TRP A 269 -12.50 6.64 -5.55
N GLY A 270 -11.93 6.48 -4.36
CA GLY A 270 -11.05 5.35 -4.08
C GLY A 270 -10.53 5.29 -2.65
N ILE A 271 -9.62 4.36 -2.41
CA ILE A 271 -8.87 4.26 -1.16
C ILE A 271 -7.60 5.09 -1.35
N LYS A 272 -7.44 6.16 -0.56
CA LYS A 272 -6.19 6.93 -0.47
C LYS A 272 -5.19 6.12 0.34
N MET A 273 -3.97 6.03 -0.17
CA MET A 273 -2.82 5.45 0.53
C MET A 273 -1.67 6.44 0.46
N TRP A 274 -0.92 6.57 1.55
CA TRP A 274 0.35 7.27 1.53
C TRP A 274 1.44 6.28 1.12
N ALA A 275 2.29 6.65 0.17
CA ALA A 275 3.41 5.85 -0.28
C ALA A 275 4.71 6.65 -0.16
N ILE A 276 5.78 5.94 0.19
CA ILE A 276 7.14 6.46 0.14
C ILE A 276 7.93 5.69 -0.91
N ALA A 277 8.65 6.40 -1.76
CA ALA A 277 9.48 5.82 -2.81
C ALA A 277 10.82 6.53 -2.91
N GLY A 278 11.86 5.80 -3.31
CA GLY A 278 13.14 6.41 -3.69
C GLY A 278 13.01 7.18 -5.00
N SER A 279 13.64 8.34 -5.07
CA SER A 279 13.68 9.21 -6.26
C SER A 279 14.69 8.72 -7.31
#